data_AF-A0A150IMG7-F1
#
_entry.id   AF-A0A150IMG7-F1
#
_cell.length_a   1.000
_cell.length_b   1.000
_cell.length_c   1.000
_cell.angle_alpha   90.00
_cell.angle_beta   90.00
_cell.angle_gamma   90.00
#
_symmetry.space_group_name_H-M   'P 1'
#
loop_
_entity.id
_entity.type
_entity.pdbx_description
1 polymer ?
#
loop_
_entity_poly.entity_id
_entity_poly.type
_entity_poly.pdbx_seq_one_letter_code
_entity_poly.pdbx_strand_id
1 'polypeptide(L)'
;MNKEMLGKTLIAVSIISLIFSISISSYTIINLNNVYEKANPIFEKIDAIKDHIDTIEGSLDEFSLYLKDIDTKDYMQRLSNMKSFVSTLNSLGLGGLVSGLSEDIDKFGKMTENLEEVKTDIQFARNDFSDIKYSLTEYDNVKQSIIGFTRTLRIYIIGMMIYSIIINGLLLYAGYYLLKLKE
;
A
#
# COMPACT_ATOMS: atom_id res chain seq x y z
N MET A 1 62.41 8.83 0.76
CA MET A 1 61.99 7.76 -0.18
C MET A 1 62.49 8.15 -1.58
N ASN A 2 63.18 7.26 -2.30
CA ASN A 2 63.67 7.57 -3.65
C ASN A 2 62.50 7.59 -4.68
N LYS A 3 62.62 8.36 -5.76
CA LYS A 3 61.62 8.51 -6.85
C LYS A 3 61.13 7.15 -7.37
N GLU A 4 62.06 6.21 -7.55
CA GLU A 4 61.74 4.85 -8.00
C GLU A 4 60.84 4.09 -7.01
N MET A 5 61.13 4.21 -5.71
CA MET A 5 60.34 3.57 -4.66
C MET A 5 58.94 4.20 -4.60
N LEU A 6 58.84 5.53 -4.70
CA LEU A 6 57.54 6.24 -4.76
C LEU A 6 56.72 5.83 -5.99
N GLY A 7 57.35 5.73 -7.18
CA GLY A 7 56.67 5.30 -8.41
C GLY A 7 56.10 3.88 -8.30
N LYS A 8 56.89 2.93 -7.79
CA LYS A 8 56.45 1.55 -7.53
C LYS A 8 55.31 1.49 -6.50
N THR A 9 55.41 2.27 -5.42
CA THR A 9 54.34 2.35 -4.40
C THR A 9 53.05 2.92 -4.98
N LEU A 10 53.11 3.99 -5.78
CA LEU A 10 51.92 4.58 -6.40
C LEU A 10 51.20 3.62 -7.36
N ILE A 11 51.96 2.87 -8.17
CA ILE A 11 51.41 1.83 -9.05
C ILE A 11 50.73 0.73 -8.22
N ALA A 12 51.42 0.22 -7.19
CA ALA A 12 50.89 -0.85 -6.35
C ALA A 12 49.61 -0.43 -5.62
N VAL A 13 49.63 0.76 -5.00
CA VAL A 13 48.45 1.32 -4.32
C VAL A 13 47.31 1.48 -5.32
N SER A 14 47.56 2.09 -6.49
CA SER A 14 46.53 2.30 -7.52
C SER A 14 45.84 1.01 -7.97
N ILE A 15 46.58 -0.08 -8.17
CA ILE A 15 46.02 -1.35 -8.62
C ILE A 15 45.15 -1.94 -7.50
N ILE A 16 45.67 -1.96 -6.27
CA ILE A 16 44.97 -2.51 -5.11
C ILE A 16 43.68 -1.71 -4.84
N SER A 17 43.76 -0.38 -4.79
CA SER A 17 42.58 0.48 -4.54
C SER A 17 41.53 0.38 -5.63
N LEU A 18 41.94 0.19 -6.89
CA LEU A 18 41.01 -0.04 -8.00
C LEU A 18 40.23 -1.35 -7.81
N ILE A 19 40.92 -2.46 -7.50
CA ILE A 19 40.30 -3.77 -7.28
C ILE A 19 39.29 -3.69 -6.14
N PHE A 20 39.67 -3.10 -5.00
CA PHE A 20 38.77 -2.96 -3.86
C PHE A 20 37.57 -2.07 -4.17
N SER A 21 37.78 -0.93 -4.84
CA SER A 21 36.70 0.00 -5.18
C SER A 21 35.66 -0.64 -6.10
N ILE A 22 36.10 -1.35 -7.15
CA ILE A 22 35.21 -2.05 -8.08
C ILE A 22 34.47 -3.19 -7.37
N SER A 23 35.19 -3.98 -6.54
CA SER A 23 34.61 -5.13 -5.84
C SER A 23 33.52 -4.70 -4.86
N ILE A 24 33.78 -3.68 -4.03
CA ILE A 24 32.81 -3.16 -3.07
C ILE A 24 31.59 -2.61 -3.79
N SER A 25 31.80 -1.77 -4.81
CA SER A 25 30.70 -1.15 -5.56
C SER A 25 29.82 -2.20 -6.25
N SER A 26 30.44 -3.23 -6.85
CA SER A 26 29.71 -4.33 -7.50
C SER A 26 28.90 -5.12 -6.48
N TYR A 27 29.50 -5.45 -5.33
CA TYR A 27 28.80 -6.13 -4.23
C TYR A 27 27.60 -5.31 -3.73
N THR A 28 27.77 -4.00 -3.54
CA THR A 28 26.69 -3.12 -3.11
C THR A 28 25.56 -3.06 -4.14
N ILE A 29 25.85 -2.97 -5.44
CA ILE A 29 24.83 -2.99 -6.50
C ILE A 29 24.07 -4.33 -6.50
N ILE A 30 24.77 -5.46 -6.40
CA ILE A 30 24.14 -6.78 -6.38
C ILE A 30 23.18 -6.91 -5.20
N ASN A 31 23.63 -6.53 -3.99
CA ASN A 31 22.79 -6.57 -2.81
C ASN A 31 21.58 -5.65 -2.94
N LEU A 32 21.78 -4.42 -3.45
CA LEU A 32 20.69 -3.46 -3.66
C LEU A 32 19.65 -4.00 -4.65
N ASN A 33 20.09 -4.66 -5.73
CA ASN A 33 19.19 -5.28 -6.69
C ASN A 33 18.41 -6.44 -6.08
N ASN A 34 19.07 -7.33 -5.34
CA ASN A 34 18.42 -8.47 -4.68
C ASN A 34 17.38 -8.02 -3.65
N VAL A 35 17.68 -6.99 -2.85
CA VAL A 35 16.70 -6.42 -1.90
C VAL A 35 15.50 -5.84 -2.66
N TYR A 36 15.75 -5.10 -3.73
CA TYR A 36 14.67 -4.53 -4.55
C TYR A 36 13.80 -5.61 -5.22
N GLU A 37 14.40 -6.65 -5.79
CA GLU A 37 13.70 -7.78 -6.40
C GLU A 37 12.80 -8.51 -5.40
N LYS A 38 13.23 -8.65 -4.14
CA LYS A 38 12.41 -9.22 -3.07
C LYS A 38 11.27 -8.32 -2.62
N ALA A 39 11.47 -6.99 -2.68
CA ALA A 39 10.44 -6.02 -2.31
C ALA A 39 9.36 -5.85 -3.39
N ASN A 40 9.72 -5.95 -4.67
CA ASN A 40 8.82 -5.77 -5.80
C ASN A 40 7.51 -6.58 -5.73
N PRO A 41 7.51 -7.91 -5.48
CA PRO A 41 6.27 -8.69 -5.38
C PRO A 41 5.41 -8.31 -4.16
N ILE A 42 6.01 -7.75 -3.10
CA ILE A 42 5.25 -7.23 -1.96
C ILE A 42 4.51 -5.97 -2.41
N PHE A 43 5.16 -5.11 -3.20
CA PHE A 43 4.52 -3.93 -3.73
C PHE A 43 3.34 -4.26 -4.64
N GLU A 44 3.52 -5.19 -5.57
CA GLU A 44 2.45 -5.64 -6.48
C GLU A 44 1.24 -6.21 -5.72
N LYS A 45 1.47 -6.95 -4.64
CA LYS A 45 0.39 -7.47 -3.81
C LYS A 45 -0.39 -6.36 -3.08
N ILE A 46 0.31 -5.36 -2.56
CA ILE A 46 -0.34 -4.25 -1.86
C ILE A 46 -1.10 -3.37 -2.86
N ASP A 47 -0.54 -3.15 -4.06
CA ASP A 47 -1.25 -2.47 -5.16
C ASP A 47 -2.55 -3.20 -5.51
N ALA A 48 -2.52 -4.52 -5.66
CA ALA A 48 -3.73 -5.31 -5.95
C ALA A 48 -4.78 -5.24 -4.82
N ILE A 49 -4.34 -5.23 -3.55
CA ILE A 49 -5.22 -5.04 -2.40
C ILE A 49 -5.89 -3.66 -2.46
N LYS A 50 -5.13 -2.62 -2.82
CA LYS A 50 -5.64 -1.26 -2.96
C LYS A 50 -6.71 -1.16 -4.05
N ASP A 51 -6.47 -1.75 -5.22
CA ASP A 51 -7.45 -1.78 -6.31
C ASP A 51 -8.76 -2.48 -5.89
N HIS A 52 -8.66 -3.56 -5.09
CA HIS A 52 -9.83 -4.23 -4.53
C HIS A 52 -10.58 -3.38 -3.51
N ILE A 53 -9.88 -2.64 -2.66
CA ILE A 53 -10.51 -1.74 -1.68
C ILE A 53 -11.25 -0.60 -2.36
N ASP A 54 -10.66 0.01 -3.39
CA ASP A 54 -11.33 1.05 -4.18
C ASP A 54 -12.64 0.52 -4.81
N THR A 55 -12.64 -0.75 -5.25
CA THR A 55 -13.85 -1.42 -5.79
C THR A 55 -14.89 -1.68 -4.71
N ILE A 56 -14.49 -2.15 -3.53
CA ILE A 56 -15.39 -2.42 -2.40
C ILE A 56 -16.02 -1.13 -1.90
N GLU A 57 -15.23 -0.07 -1.71
CA GLU A 57 -15.72 1.24 -1.26
C GLU A 57 -16.77 1.79 -2.24
N GLY A 58 -16.50 1.73 -3.55
CA GLY A 58 -17.47 2.13 -4.58
C GLY A 58 -18.76 1.32 -4.54
N SER A 59 -18.66 0.01 -4.27
CA SER A 59 -19.83 -0.87 -4.13
C SER A 59 -20.64 -0.56 -2.87
N LEU A 60 -19.97 -0.25 -1.75
CA LEU A 60 -20.62 0.15 -0.50
C LEU A 60 -21.32 1.50 -0.65
N ASP A 61 -20.73 2.45 -1.37
CA ASP A 61 -21.35 3.73 -1.68
C ASP A 61 -22.62 3.56 -2.53
N GLU A 62 -22.57 2.70 -3.55
CA GLU A 62 -23.73 2.39 -4.37
C GLU A 62 -24.83 1.70 -3.55
N PHE A 63 -24.47 0.73 -2.72
CA PHE A 63 -25.42 0.03 -1.86
C PHE A 63 -26.04 0.95 -0.80
N SER A 64 -25.24 1.85 -0.22
CA SER A 64 -25.71 2.88 0.70
C SER A 64 -26.72 3.83 0.04
N LEU A 65 -26.50 4.22 -1.22
CA LEU A 65 -27.46 5.02 -1.99
C LEU A 65 -28.80 4.32 -2.15
N TYR A 66 -28.81 3.03 -2.52
CA TYR A 66 -30.06 2.28 -2.66
C TYR A 66 -30.86 2.17 -1.36
N LEU A 67 -30.18 2.02 -0.22
CA LEU A 67 -30.86 1.91 1.08
C LEU A 67 -31.30 3.26 1.65
N LYS A 68 -30.67 4.36 1.25
CA LYS A 68 -30.96 5.71 1.77
C LYS A 68 -32.42 6.12 1.57
N ASP A 69 -33.03 5.69 0.47
CA ASP A 69 -34.41 6.03 0.11
C ASP A 69 -35.47 5.26 0.91
N ILE A 70 -35.04 4.24 1.68
CA ILE A 70 -35.94 3.41 2.46
C ILE A 70 -36.14 4.05 3.85
N ASP A 71 -37.31 4.64 4.14
CA ASP A 71 -37.61 5.17 5.48
C ASP A 71 -38.12 4.08 6.43
N THR A 72 -37.17 3.36 7.03
CA THR A 72 -37.42 2.31 8.04
C THR A 72 -38.20 2.83 9.25
N LYS A 73 -38.05 4.12 9.61
CA LYS A 73 -38.77 4.71 10.74
C LYS A 73 -40.25 4.92 10.41
N ASP A 74 -40.56 5.45 9.23
CA ASP A 74 -41.94 5.56 8.74
C ASP A 74 -42.60 4.17 8.65
N TYR A 75 -41.88 3.18 8.12
CA TYR A 75 -42.39 1.80 8.04
C TYR A 75 -42.67 1.19 9.41
N MET A 76 -41.77 1.31 10.38
CA MET A 76 -42.02 0.85 11.74
C MET A 76 -43.22 1.54 12.39
N GLN A 77 -43.40 2.84 12.15
CA GLN A 77 -44.57 3.57 12.64
C GLN A 77 -45.87 3.07 12.00
N ARG A 78 -45.89 2.84 10.68
CA ARG A 78 -47.05 2.26 9.98
C ARG A 78 -47.38 0.86 10.45
N LEU A 79 -46.37 0.01 10.66
CA LEU A 79 -46.55 -1.34 11.18
C LEU A 79 -47.13 -1.33 12.60
N SER A 80 -46.67 -0.41 13.46
CA SER A 80 -47.23 -0.21 14.80
C SER A 80 -48.71 0.19 14.75
N ASN A 81 -49.08 1.11 13.85
CA ASN A 81 -50.47 1.51 13.63
C ASN A 81 -51.33 0.34 13.14
N MET A 82 -50.82 -0.47 12.20
CA MET A 82 -51.50 -1.67 11.71
C MET A 82 -51.70 -2.70 12.82
N LYS A 83 -50.70 -2.91 13.67
CA LYS A 83 -50.77 -3.83 14.82
C LYS A 83 -51.85 -3.40 15.82
N SER A 84 -51.94 -2.09 16.10
CA SER A 84 -53.00 -1.51 16.95
C SER A 84 -54.40 -1.73 16.34
N PHE A 85 -54.54 -1.54 15.04
CA PHE A 85 -55.80 -1.76 14.33
C PHE A 85 -56.22 -3.23 14.35
N VAL A 86 -55.29 -4.16 14.07
CA VAL A 86 -55.55 -5.61 14.16
C VAL A 86 -55.96 -6.02 15.57
N SER A 87 -55.31 -5.47 16.59
CA SER A 87 -55.70 -5.72 18.00
C SER A 87 -57.14 -5.26 18.29
N THR A 88 -57.56 -4.13 17.73
CA THR A 88 -58.92 -3.61 17.86
C THR A 88 -59.94 -4.49 17.13
N LEU A 89 -59.64 -4.95 15.91
CA LEU A 89 -60.51 -5.89 15.20
C LEU A 89 -60.64 -7.23 15.93
N ASN A 90 -59.55 -7.69 16.54
CA ASN A 90 -59.55 -8.90 17.35
C ASN A 90 -60.45 -8.74 18.59
N SER A 91 -60.40 -7.59 19.27
CA SER A 91 -61.27 -7.31 20.44
C SER A 91 -62.76 -7.17 20.09
N LEU A 92 -63.09 -6.85 18.83
CA LEU A 92 -64.46 -6.85 18.30
C LEU A 92 -64.96 -8.24 17.87
N GLY A 93 -64.17 -9.30 18.09
CA GLY A 93 -64.55 -10.67 17.74
C GLY A 93 -64.23 -11.08 16.30
N LEU A 94 -63.53 -10.23 15.52
CA LEU A 94 -63.12 -10.51 14.14
C LEU A 94 -61.71 -11.16 14.06
N GLY A 95 -61.18 -11.65 15.17
CA GLY A 95 -59.82 -12.20 15.28
C GLY A 95 -59.47 -13.29 14.28
N GLY A 96 -60.42 -14.19 14.00
CA GLY A 96 -60.24 -15.29 13.05
C GLY A 96 -60.03 -14.81 11.60
N LEU A 97 -60.42 -13.58 11.26
CA LEU A 97 -60.22 -12.98 9.93
C LEU A 97 -58.89 -12.22 9.80
N VAL A 98 -58.28 -11.81 10.92
CA VAL A 98 -57.09 -10.93 10.94
C VAL A 98 -55.84 -11.59 11.54
N SER A 99 -55.95 -12.85 11.99
CA SER A 99 -54.84 -13.59 12.60
C SER A 99 -53.62 -13.71 11.69
N GLY A 100 -53.82 -14.03 10.41
CA GLY A 100 -52.73 -14.07 9.42
C GLY A 100 -52.07 -12.70 9.19
N LEU A 101 -52.87 -11.63 9.25
CA LEU A 101 -52.37 -10.26 9.09
C LEU A 101 -51.43 -9.86 10.24
N SER A 102 -51.73 -10.31 11.46
CA SER A 102 -50.85 -10.08 12.63
C SER A 102 -49.48 -10.72 12.45
N GLU A 103 -49.43 -11.95 11.93
CA GLU A 103 -48.17 -12.67 11.71
C GLU A 103 -47.35 -12.01 10.60
N ASP A 104 -48.01 -11.53 9.53
CA ASP A 104 -47.35 -10.82 8.44
C ASP A 104 -46.80 -9.47 8.91
N ILE A 105 -47.54 -8.71 9.73
CA ILE A 105 -47.04 -7.45 10.34
C ILE A 105 -45.77 -7.71 11.15
N ASP A 106 -45.73 -8.78 11.95
CA ASP A 106 -44.55 -9.13 12.75
C ASP A 106 -43.36 -9.55 11.87
N LYS A 107 -43.60 -10.26 10.75
CA LYS A 107 -42.55 -10.59 9.76
C LYS A 107 -42.01 -9.32 9.10
N PHE A 108 -42.87 -8.41 8.67
CA PHE A 108 -42.47 -7.12 8.11
C PHE A 108 -41.70 -6.25 9.12
N GLY A 109 -42.07 -6.30 10.40
CA GLY A 109 -41.34 -5.62 11.48
C GLY A 109 -39.90 -6.09 11.54
N LYS A 110 -39.68 -7.41 11.61
CA LYS A 110 -38.32 -8.00 11.61
C LYS A 110 -37.53 -7.67 10.35
N MET A 111 -38.16 -7.70 9.17
CA MET A 111 -37.49 -7.30 7.93
C MET A 111 -37.04 -5.83 7.96
N THR A 112 -37.85 -4.95 8.54
CA THR A 112 -37.53 -3.52 8.67
C THR A 112 -36.40 -3.28 9.67
N GLU A 113 -36.40 -4.01 10.80
CA GLU A 113 -35.30 -4.00 11.78
C GLU A 113 -33.99 -4.48 11.16
N ASN A 114 -34.00 -5.65 10.48
CA ASN A 114 -32.82 -6.17 9.77
C ASN A 114 -32.29 -5.18 8.72
N LEU A 115 -33.18 -4.44 8.05
CA LEU A 115 -32.77 -3.45 7.05
C LEU A 115 -32.09 -2.24 7.68
N GLU A 116 -32.51 -1.83 8.88
CA GLU A 116 -31.83 -0.78 9.65
C GLU A 116 -30.47 -1.25 10.17
N GLU A 117 -30.35 -2.50 10.60
CA GLU A 117 -29.07 -3.12 10.96
C GLU A 117 -28.12 -3.13 9.75
N VAL A 118 -28.58 -3.60 8.59
CA VAL A 118 -27.78 -3.62 7.36
C VAL A 118 -27.29 -2.22 6.97
N LYS A 119 -28.14 -1.19 7.06
CA LYS A 119 -27.70 0.21 6.81
C LYS A 119 -26.56 0.63 7.72
N THR A 120 -26.69 0.29 9.00
CA THR A 120 -25.71 0.61 10.04
C THR A 120 -24.40 -0.12 9.77
N ASP A 121 -24.46 -1.42 9.46
CA ASP A 121 -23.29 -2.25 9.14
C ASP A 121 -22.55 -1.75 7.89
N ILE A 122 -23.27 -1.32 6.85
CA ILE A 122 -22.66 -0.71 5.65
C ILE A 122 -21.94 0.59 6.00
N GLN A 123 -22.54 1.41 6.86
CA GLN A 123 -21.92 2.65 7.30
C GLN A 123 -20.63 2.38 8.08
N PHE A 124 -20.62 1.37 8.96
CA PHE A 124 -19.41 0.93 9.65
C PHE A 124 -18.36 0.39 8.68
N ALA A 125 -18.75 -0.53 7.78
CA ALA A 125 -17.86 -1.08 6.77
C ALA A 125 -17.23 0.02 5.92
N ARG A 126 -18.02 1.02 5.49
CA ARG A 126 -17.51 2.17 4.73
C ARG A 126 -16.45 2.95 5.50
N ASN A 127 -16.66 3.22 6.78
CA ASN A 127 -15.68 3.91 7.61
C ASN A 127 -14.39 3.08 7.73
N ASP A 128 -14.51 1.77 8.00
CA ASP A 128 -13.36 0.87 8.11
C ASP A 128 -12.56 0.83 6.79
N PHE A 129 -13.23 0.72 5.64
CA PHE A 129 -12.57 0.72 4.34
C PHE A 129 -11.93 2.07 3.99
N SER A 130 -12.53 3.20 4.40
CA SER A 130 -11.94 4.52 4.28
C SER A 130 -10.64 4.64 5.09
N ASP A 131 -10.60 4.11 6.32
CA ASP A 131 -9.39 4.10 7.15
C ASP A 131 -8.28 3.23 6.55
N ILE A 132 -8.64 2.07 6.00
CA ILE A 132 -7.69 1.21 5.27
C ILE A 132 -7.15 1.95 4.04
N LYS A 133 -7.99 2.64 3.29
CA LYS A 133 -7.59 3.41 2.11
C LYS A 133 -6.63 4.55 2.45
N TYR A 134 -6.87 5.26 3.55
CA TYR A 134 -5.94 6.26 4.06
C TYR A 134 -4.57 5.64 4.34
N SER A 135 -4.54 4.50 5.04
CA SER A 135 -3.29 3.76 5.32
C SER A 135 -2.57 3.32 4.04
N LEU A 136 -3.31 2.93 2.99
CA LEU A 136 -2.75 2.57 1.69
C LEU A 136 -2.20 3.77 0.90
N THR A 137 -2.68 4.98 1.17
CA THR A 137 -2.12 6.21 0.61
C THR A 137 -0.74 6.51 1.22
N GLU A 138 -0.56 6.28 2.52
CA GLU A 138 0.75 6.37 3.16
C GLU A 138 1.73 5.34 2.57
N TYR A 139 1.24 4.14 2.26
CA TYR A 139 2.02 3.11 1.58
C TYR A 139 2.56 3.59 0.21
N ASP A 140 1.76 4.29 -0.62
CA ASP A 140 2.25 4.82 -1.91
C ASP A 140 3.46 5.73 -1.73
N ASN A 141 3.42 6.61 -0.72
CA ASN A 141 4.51 7.53 -0.40
C ASN A 141 5.77 6.76 0.01
N VAL A 142 5.63 5.71 0.82
CA VAL A 142 6.74 4.84 1.22
C VAL A 142 7.32 4.10 0.01
N LYS A 143 6.47 3.50 -0.82
CA LYS A 143 6.87 2.80 -2.06
C LYS A 143 7.67 3.72 -2.98
N GLN A 144 7.16 4.91 -3.27
CA GLN A 144 7.85 5.89 -4.12
C GLN A 144 9.18 6.34 -3.51
N SER A 145 9.22 6.53 -2.19
CA SER A 145 10.45 6.87 -1.48
C SER A 145 11.52 5.77 -1.59
N ILE A 146 11.13 4.50 -1.44
CA ILE A 146 12.04 3.35 -1.58
C ILE A 146 12.57 3.23 -3.01
N ILE A 147 11.69 3.38 -4.01
CA ILE A 147 12.08 3.36 -5.44
C ILE A 147 13.06 4.50 -5.73
N GLY A 148 12.75 5.72 -5.29
CA GLY A 148 13.58 6.90 -5.45
C GLY A 148 14.94 6.78 -4.78
N PHE A 149 14.96 6.30 -3.52
CA PHE A 149 16.18 6.03 -2.78
C PHE A 149 17.06 4.99 -3.49
N THR A 150 16.47 3.87 -3.91
CA THR A 150 17.17 2.79 -4.62
C THR A 150 17.80 3.31 -5.91
N ARG A 151 17.06 4.10 -6.69
CA ARG A 151 17.57 4.73 -7.93
C ARG A 151 18.73 5.68 -7.64
N THR A 152 18.59 6.55 -6.65
CA THR A 152 19.63 7.52 -6.27
C THR A 152 20.88 6.79 -5.82
N LEU A 153 20.74 5.75 -4.98
CA LEU A 153 21.86 4.96 -4.49
C LEU A 153 22.59 4.22 -5.62
N ARG A 154 21.86 3.65 -6.60
CA ARG A 154 22.48 3.05 -7.80
C ARG A 154 23.33 4.06 -8.56
N ILE A 155 22.79 5.25 -8.83
CA ILE A 155 23.51 6.31 -9.55
C ILE A 155 24.75 6.74 -8.77
N TYR A 156 24.62 6.90 -7.45
CA TYR A 156 25.73 7.25 -6.58
C TYR A 156 26.84 6.21 -6.63
N ILE A 157 26.52 4.91 -6.52
CA ILE A 157 27.52 3.83 -6.57
C ILE A 157 28.24 3.81 -7.92
N ILE A 158 27.50 3.94 -9.03
CA ILE A 158 28.11 4.01 -10.38
C ILE A 158 29.01 5.23 -10.51
N GLY A 159 28.58 6.40 -10.01
CA GLY A 159 29.38 7.62 -9.98
C GLY A 159 30.68 7.43 -9.19
N MET A 160 30.61 6.79 -8.03
CA MET A 160 31.78 6.45 -7.22
C MET A 160 32.71 5.46 -7.92
N MET A 161 32.18 4.48 -8.66
CA MET A 161 33.01 3.57 -9.48
C MET A 161 33.80 4.34 -10.54
N ILE A 162 33.13 5.22 -11.29
CA ILE A 162 33.77 6.04 -12.34
C ILE A 162 34.84 6.93 -11.73
N TYR A 163 34.51 7.61 -10.62
CA TYR A 163 35.45 8.47 -9.90
C TYR A 163 36.69 7.70 -9.43
N SER A 164 36.50 6.52 -8.84
CA SER A 164 37.61 5.66 -8.42
C SER A 164 38.46 5.20 -9.61
N ILE A 165 37.85 4.86 -10.76
CA ILE A 165 38.61 4.50 -11.97
C ILE A 165 39.51 5.65 -12.42
N ILE A 166 38.97 6.89 -12.46
CA ILE A 166 39.71 8.07 -12.89
C ILE A 166 40.90 8.35 -11.96
N ILE A 167 40.68 8.36 -10.64
CA ILE A 167 41.75 8.62 -9.67
C ILE A 167 42.85 7.57 -9.74
N ASN A 168 42.47 6.29 -9.81
CA ASN A 168 43.45 5.23 -9.92
C ASN A 168 44.21 5.34 -11.26
N GLY A 169 43.55 5.69 -12.36
CA GLY A 169 44.22 5.98 -13.63
C GLY A 169 45.27 7.09 -13.52
N LEU A 170 44.95 8.19 -12.82
CA LEU A 170 45.89 9.29 -12.58
C LEU A 170 47.07 8.86 -11.70
N LEU A 171 46.82 8.11 -10.62
CA LEU A 171 47.88 7.59 -9.74
C LEU A 171 48.80 6.63 -10.48
N LEU A 172 48.24 5.76 -11.31
CA LEU A 172 48.99 4.84 -12.16
C LEU A 172 49.87 5.60 -13.15
N TYR A 173 49.31 6.62 -13.81
CA TYR A 173 50.04 7.48 -14.74
C TYR A 173 51.18 8.23 -14.06
N ALA A 174 50.92 8.85 -12.90
CA ALA A 174 51.94 9.55 -12.12
C ALA A 174 53.04 8.60 -11.65
N GLY A 175 52.69 7.41 -11.16
CA GLY A 175 53.64 6.37 -10.77
C GLY A 175 54.51 5.93 -11.93
N TYR A 176 53.91 5.67 -13.11
CA TYR A 176 54.64 5.33 -14.32
C TYR A 176 55.57 6.46 -14.80
N TYR A 177 55.10 7.70 -14.77
CA TYR A 177 55.90 8.87 -15.16
C TYR A 177 57.14 9.05 -14.27
N LEU A 178 57.00 8.87 -12.95
CA LEU A 178 58.11 8.91 -12.00
C LEU A 178 59.15 7.80 -12.24
N LEU A 179 58.74 6.65 -12.77
CA LEU A 179 59.67 5.56 -13.15
C LEU A 179 60.34 5.80 -14.50
N LYS A 180 59.72 6.58 -15.39
CA LYS A 180 60.20 6.83 -16.76
C LYS A 180 61.09 8.07 -16.86
N LEU A 181 60.96 9.03 -15.95
CA LEU A 181 61.86 10.18 -15.83
C LEU A 181 63.29 9.67 -15.56
N LYS A 182 64.11 9.64 -16.61
CA LYS A 182 65.54 9.42 -16.50
C LYS A 182 66.18 10.65 -15.83
N GLU A 183 66.55 10.47 -14.57
CA GLU A 183 67.76 11.02 -13.96
C GLU A 183 68.56 9.85 -13.38
#